data_AF-A0A7V4CMD3-F1
#
_entry.id   AF-A0A7V4CMD3-F1
#
_cell.length_a   1.000
_cell.length_b   1.000
_cell.length_c   1.000
_cell.angle_alpha   90.00
_cell.angle_beta   90.00
_cell.angle_gamma   90.00
#
_symmetry.space_group_name_H-M   'P 1'
#
loop_
_entity.id
_entity.type
_entity.pdbx_description
1 polymer ?
#
loop_
_entity_poly.entity_id
_entity_poly.type
_entity_poly.pdbx_seq_one_letter_code
_entity_poly.pdbx_strand_id
1 'polypeptide(L)'
;MSKSIWGRVVVTFVLFVSVLLYGEYKDVPQSHWAYEAVEKLTNLGIVSGFPDGTFRGNETVTRFQVAMLLYRLYSLFDSSLRDIDNKISNIQARLLDMPQQSQISDIKQSVETLKNEQSDLKSNFKSDTEELRTSLNKLSQDLKKVSEDLKGYISALNKTNNSLNAVDQKVDKLSAAQDSLRISLEELNNKYSNLSSRLETLEKSSKALSDSISKINNTLKELEMTLNSRLKELESSLQVQKPTSEDISTVETEIKELKERLLLLELLKTDVE
;
A
#
# COMPACT_ATOMS: atom_id res chain seq x y z
N MET A 1 -103.28 -47.31 -85.65
CA MET A 1 -102.11 -46.52 -85.19
C MET A 1 -101.50 -45.87 -86.43
N SER A 2 -101.60 -44.55 -86.56
CA SER A 2 -101.34 -43.87 -87.84
C SER A 2 -99.85 -43.85 -88.17
N LYS A 3 -99.51 -44.10 -89.44
CA LYS A 3 -98.18 -44.13 -90.06
C LYS A 3 -97.32 -42.86 -89.85
N SER A 4 -97.82 -41.86 -89.12
CA SER A 4 -97.13 -40.58 -88.87
C SER A 4 -96.00 -40.65 -87.85
N ILE A 5 -95.94 -41.68 -87.00
CA ILE A 5 -94.91 -41.77 -85.94
C ILE A 5 -93.55 -42.21 -86.52
N TRP A 6 -93.53 -43.18 -87.43
CA TRP A 6 -92.29 -43.69 -88.04
C TRP A 6 -91.59 -42.68 -88.94
N GLY A 7 -92.37 -41.83 -89.63
CA GLY A 7 -91.80 -40.73 -90.42
C GLY A 7 -91.04 -39.73 -89.55
N ARG A 8 -91.48 -39.48 -88.31
CA ARG A 8 -90.85 -38.47 -87.43
C ARG A 8 -89.49 -38.93 -86.88
N VAL A 9 -89.33 -40.23 -86.59
CA VAL A 9 -88.08 -40.78 -86.04
C VAL A 9 -86.96 -40.76 -87.08
N VAL A 10 -87.26 -41.13 -88.33
CA VAL A 10 -86.28 -41.09 -89.43
C VAL A 10 -85.85 -39.65 -89.72
N VAL A 11 -86.80 -38.71 -89.70
CA VAL A 11 -86.50 -37.28 -89.89
C VAL A 11 -85.59 -36.74 -88.78
N THR A 12 -85.82 -37.11 -87.52
CA THR A 12 -84.95 -36.67 -86.42
C THR A 12 -83.54 -37.26 -86.49
N PHE A 13 -83.37 -38.49 -86.99
CA PHE A 13 -82.06 -39.13 -87.09
C PHE A 13 -81.21 -38.54 -88.23
N VAL A 14 -81.83 -38.22 -89.37
CA VAL A 14 -81.14 -37.56 -90.50
C VAL A 14 -80.72 -36.13 -90.14
N LEU A 15 -81.54 -35.42 -89.34
CA LEU A 15 -81.20 -34.10 -88.84
C LEU A 15 -80.01 -34.13 -87.86
N PHE A 16 -79.84 -35.21 -87.10
CA PHE A 16 -78.78 -35.32 -86.10
C PHE A 16 -77.40 -35.66 -86.72
N VAL A 17 -77.37 -36.45 -87.81
CA VAL A 17 -76.11 -36.81 -88.51
C VAL A 17 -75.52 -35.63 -89.29
N SER A 18 -76.36 -34.70 -89.75
CA SER A 18 -75.90 -33.51 -90.50
C SER A 18 -75.10 -32.51 -89.65
N VAL A 19 -75.14 -32.63 -88.32
CA VAL A 19 -74.48 -31.69 -87.39
C VAL A 19 -72.97 -32.00 -87.22
N LEU A 20 -72.48 -33.15 -87.70
CA LEU A 20 -71.11 -33.63 -87.44
C LEU A 20 -70.09 -33.37 -88.55
N LEU A 21 -70.43 -32.63 -89.61
CA LEU A 21 -69.49 -32.20 -90.65
C LEU A 21 -69.30 -30.68 -90.60
N TYR A 22 -68.55 -30.18 -89.62
CA TYR A 22 -68.14 -28.77 -89.58
C TYR A 22 -66.65 -28.65 -89.28
N GLY A 23 -65.91 -28.34 -90.34
CA GLY A 23 -64.50 -27.99 -90.31
C GLY A 23 -64.12 -27.67 -91.74
N GLU A 24 -63.92 -26.38 -92.02
CA GLU A 24 -63.63 -25.80 -93.33
C GLU A 24 -64.85 -25.44 -94.20
N TYR A 25 -64.91 -24.17 -94.62
CA TYR A 25 -65.92 -23.69 -95.56
C TYR A 25 -65.50 -24.07 -96.98
N LYS A 26 -66.43 -24.63 -97.76
CA LYS A 26 -66.15 -25.14 -99.12
C LYS A 26 -65.58 -24.08 -100.07
N ASP A 27 -65.90 -22.82 -99.85
CA ASP A 27 -65.51 -21.65 -100.63
C ASP A 27 -64.39 -20.81 -99.99
N VAL A 28 -63.84 -21.24 -98.85
CA VAL A 28 -62.66 -20.64 -98.20
C VAL A 28 -61.65 -21.76 -97.89
N PRO A 29 -60.98 -22.32 -98.91
CA PRO A 29 -59.93 -23.32 -98.67
C PRO A 29 -58.73 -22.72 -97.94
N GLN A 30 -57.87 -23.55 -97.34
CA GLN A 30 -56.64 -23.10 -96.64
C GLN A 30 -55.73 -22.14 -97.43
N SER A 31 -55.73 -22.23 -98.77
CA SER A 31 -54.96 -21.34 -99.65
C SER A 31 -55.61 -19.97 -99.89
N HIS A 32 -56.84 -19.76 -99.43
CA HIS A 32 -57.57 -18.51 -99.57
C HIS A 32 -57.04 -17.46 -98.57
N TRP A 33 -56.82 -16.22 -99.02
CA TRP A 33 -56.22 -15.15 -98.21
C TRP A 33 -56.98 -14.86 -96.90
N ALA A 34 -58.29 -15.11 -96.88
CA ALA A 34 -59.15 -14.87 -95.71
C ALA A 34 -59.24 -16.07 -94.75
N TYR A 35 -58.60 -17.21 -95.05
CA TYR A 35 -58.77 -18.45 -94.29
C TYR A 35 -58.50 -18.26 -92.80
N GLU A 36 -57.34 -17.72 -92.42
CA GLU A 36 -56.95 -17.57 -91.00
C GLU A 36 -57.90 -16.63 -90.24
N ALA A 37 -58.34 -15.55 -90.88
CA ALA A 37 -59.26 -14.60 -90.28
C ALA A 37 -60.64 -15.23 -90.06
N VAL A 38 -61.15 -15.95 -91.07
CA VAL A 38 -62.43 -16.64 -91.02
C VAL A 38 -62.41 -17.76 -89.98
N GLU A 39 -61.36 -18.58 -89.99
CA GLU A 39 -61.16 -19.66 -89.01
C GLU A 39 -61.14 -19.11 -87.58
N LYS A 40 -60.38 -18.04 -87.32
CA LYS A 40 -60.32 -17.42 -86.00
C LYS A 40 -61.67 -16.87 -85.55
N LEU A 41 -62.39 -16.19 -86.44
CA LEU A 41 -63.72 -15.66 -86.13
C LEU A 41 -64.76 -16.77 -85.93
N THR A 42 -64.64 -17.89 -86.65
CA THR A 42 -65.48 -19.07 -86.48
C THR A 42 -65.18 -19.78 -85.17
N ASN A 43 -63.90 -19.92 -84.78
CA ASN A 43 -63.49 -20.50 -83.50
C ASN A 43 -63.92 -19.65 -82.30
N LEU A 44 -63.93 -18.33 -82.47
CA LEU A 44 -64.53 -17.40 -81.50
C LEU A 44 -66.07 -17.41 -81.55
N GLY A 45 -66.70 -18.15 -82.46
CA GLY A 45 -68.15 -18.21 -82.63
C GLY A 45 -68.78 -16.93 -83.17
N ILE A 46 -67.96 -15.98 -83.64
CA ILE A 46 -68.40 -14.68 -84.17
C ILE A 46 -69.08 -14.90 -85.52
N VAL A 47 -68.43 -15.62 -86.44
CA VAL A 47 -69.02 -15.95 -87.74
C VAL A 47 -69.48 -17.40 -87.77
N SER A 48 -70.59 -17.66 -88.45
CA SER A 48 -71.00 -19.01 -88.85
C SER A 48 -71.41 -18.95 -90.32
N GLY A 49 -70.82 -19.81 -91.15
CA GLY A 49 -71.23 -19.96 -92.53
C GLY A 49 -72.65 -20.49 -92.69
N PHE A 50 -73.00 -20.79 -93.93
CA PHE A 50 -74.33 -21.18 -94.35
C PHE A 50 -74.54 -22.70 -94.24
N PRO A 51 -75.80 -23.18 -94.19
CA PRO A 51 -76.11 -24.61 -94.03
C PRO A 51 -75.54 -25.52 -95.12
N ASP A 52 -75.18 -24.97 -96.28
CA ASP A 52 -74.55 -25.68 -97.39
C ASP A 52 -73.03 -25.89 -97.20
N GLY A 53 -72.46 -25.33 -96.13
CA GLY A 53 -71.04 -25.38 -95.79
C GLY A 53 -70.20 -24.29 -96.44
N THR A 54 -70.81 -23.19 -96.91
CA THR A 54 -70.10 -22.04 -97.50
C THR A 54 -70.02 -20.84 -96.54
N PHE A 55 -69.04 -19.94 -96.70
CA PHE A 55 -68.88 -18.69 -95.95
C PHE A 55 -69.49 -17.50 -96.70
N ARG A 56 -69.42 -17.52 -98.04
CA ARG A 56 -69.91 -16.52 -99.00
C ARG A 56 -69.33 -15.12 -98.81
N GLY A 57 -68.02 -15.03 -98.60
CA GLY A 57 -67.33 -13.77 -98.29
C GLY A 57 -67.36 -12.70 -99.38
N ASN A 58 -67.65 -13.08 -100.63
CA ASN A 58 -67.80 -12.15 -101.75
C ASN A 58 -69.25 -11.71 -102.01
N GLU A 59 -70.23 -12.22 -101.26
CA GLU A 59 -71.63 -11.79 -101.38
C GLU A 59 -71.90 -10.52 -100.57
N THR A 60 -72.91 -9.77 -100.97
CA THR A 60 -73.37 -8.59 -100.20
C THR A 60 -73.93 -9.04 -98.86
N VAL A 61 -73.33 -8.56 -97.77
CA VAL A 61 -73.79 -8.85 -96.41
C VAL A 61 -75.00 -7.98 -96.06
N THR A 62 -76.03 -8.60 -95.48
CA THR A 62 -77.20 -7.86 -94.98
C THR A 62 -76.87 -7.11 -93.68
N ARG A 63 -77.57 -6.00 -93.41
CA ARG A 63 -77.46 -5.27 -92.13
C ARG A 63 -77.70 -6.18 -90.92
N PHE A 64 -78.57 -7.17 -91.07
CA PHE A 64 -78.86 -8.18 -90.05
C PHE A 64 -77.65 -9.06 -89.74
N GLN A 65 -76.97 -9.59 -90.78
CA GLN A 65 -75.77 -10.39 -90.60
C GLN A 65 -74.64 -9.59 -89.94
N VAL A 66 -74.42 -8.34 -90.34
CA VAL A 66 -73.44 -7.46 -89.67
C VAL A 66 -73.80 -7.24 -88.21
N ALA A 67 -75.06 -6.95 -87.90
CA ALA A 67 -75.53 -6.76 -86.53
C ALA A 67 -75.31 -8.02 -85.67
N MET A 68 -75.51 -9.21 -86.23
CA MET A 68 -75.28 -10.48 -85.54
C MET A 68 -73.79 -10.69 -85.22
N LEU A 69 -72.88 -10.37 -86.15
CA LEU A 69 -71.43 -10.46 -85.92
C LEU A 69 -71.01 -9.49 -84.80
N LEU A 70 -71.47 -8.25 -84.85
CA LEU A 70 -71.18 -7.23 -83.83
C LEU A 70 -71.72 -7.63 -82.46
N TYR A 71 -72.93 -8.20 -82.40
CA TYR A 71 -73.52 -8.68 -81.15
C TYR A 71 -72.68 -9.80 -80.51
N ARG A 72 -72.25 -10.78 -81.31
CA ARG A 72 -71.41 -11.89 -80.83
C ARG A 72 -70.04 -11.39 -80.36
N LEU A 73 -69.43 -10.48 -81.10
CA LEU A 73 -68.17 -9.84 -80.72
C LEU A 73 -68.32 -9.07 -79.40
N TYR A 74 -69.38 -8.27 -79.26
CA TYR A 74 -69.68 -7.55 -78.02
C TYR A 74 -69.85 -8.49 -76.83
N SER A 75 -70.57 -9.60 -77.01
CA SER A 75 -70.81 -10.58 -75.94
C SER A 75 -69.51 -11.23 -75.43
N LEU A 76 -68.51 -11.45 -76.29
CA LEU A 76 -67.20 -11.99 -75.88
C LEU A 76 -66.38 -10.97 -75.08
N PHE A 77 -66.45 -9.69 -75.46
CA PHE A 77 -65.81 -8.63 -74.70
C PHE A 77 -66.49 -8.44 -73.34
N ASP A 78 -67.82 -8.43 -73.30
CA ASP A 78 -68.59 -8.29 -72.06
C ASP A 78 -68.29 -9.41 -71.05
N SER A 79 -68.22 -10.67 -71.50
CA SER A 79 -67.85 -11.79 -70.61
C SER A 79 -66.43 -11.66 -70.06
N SER A 80 -65.48 -11.27 -70.92
CA SER A 80 -64.09 -11.07 -70.50
C SER A 80 -63.93 -9.93 -69.50
N LEU A 81 -64.68 -8.83 -69.68
CA LEU A 81 -64.69 -7.71 -68.74
C LEU A 81 -65.30 -8.11 -67.39
N ARG A 82 -66.42 -8.84 -67.39
CA ARG A 82 -67.04 -9.34 -66.15
C ARG A 82 -66.12 -10.27 -65.36
N ASP A 83 -65.32 -11.09 -66.03
CA ASP A 83 -64.33 -11.95 -65.37
C ASP A 83 -63.19 -11.14 -64.72
N ILE A 84 -62.77 -10.05 -65.36
CA ILE A 84 -61.78 -9.12 -64.80
C ILE A 84 -62.35 -8.45 -63.56
N ASP A 85 -63.58 -7.93 -63.61
CA ASP A 85 -64.25 -7.30 -62.46
C ASP A 85 -64.37 -8.27 -61.28
N ASN A 86 -64.79 -9.51 -61.54
CA ASN A 86 -64.86 -10.54 -60.50
C ASN A 86 -63.50 -10.83 -59.85
N LYS A 87 -62.42 -10.88 -60.66
CA LYS A 87 -61.05 -11.05 -60.13
C LYS A 87 -60.64 -9.85 -59.29
N ILE A 88 -60.94 -8.63 -59.72
CA ILE A 88 -60.65 -7.40 -58.97
C ILE A 88 -61.40 -7.39 -57.64
N SER A 89 -62.71 -7.68 -57.62
CA SER A 89 -63.49 -7.75 -56.39
C SER A 89 -62.98 -8.81 -55.42
N ASN A 90 -62.57 -9.98 -55.92
CA ASN A 90 -61.98 -11.04 -55.09
C ASN A 90 -60.62 -10.63 -54.50
N ILE A 91 -59.79 -9.91 -55.26
CA ILE A 91 -58.53 -9.36 -54.76
C ILE A 91 -58.80 -8.31 -53.68
N GLN A 92 -59.76 -7.41 -53.90
CA GLN A 92 -60.15 -6.38 -52.94
C GLN A 92 -60.69 -6.98 -51.63
N ALA A 93 -61.57 -7.99 -51.71
CA ALA A 93 -62.09 -8.68 -50.52
C ALA A 93 -60.97 -9.35 -49.71
N ARG A 94 -60.02 -10.01 -50.38
CA ARG A 94 -58.85 -10.63 -49.70
C ARG A 94 -57.92 -9.60 -49.08
N LEU A 95 -57.84 -8.38 -49.60
CA LEU A 95 -57.06 -7.28 -49.02
C LEU A 95 -57.71 -6.69 -47.76
N LEU A 96 -59.04 -6.71 -47.67
CA LEU A 96 -59.80 -6.19 -46.53
C LEU A 96 -59.76 -7.13 -45.31
N ASP A 97 -59.74 -8.44 -45.52
CA ASP A 97 -59.84 -9.46 -44.46
C ASP A 97 -58.49 -10.04 -43.99
N MET A 98 -57.36 -9.37 -44.25
CA MET A 98 -56.05 -9.82 -43.74
C MET A 98 -55.93 -9.63 -42.21
N PRO A 99 -55.72 -10.70 -41.42
CA PRO A 99 -55.56 -10.60 -39.97
C PRO A 99 -54.11 -10.21 -39.61
N GLN A 100 -53.76 -8.93 -39.72
CA GLN A 100 -52.45 -8.42 -39.27
C GLN A 100 -52.53 -7.39 -38.13
N GLN A 101 -53.69 -6.83 -37.78
CA GLN A 101 -53.75 -5.68 -36.86
C GLN A 101 -53.53 -6.01 -35.37
N SER A 102 -54.01 -7.16 -34.86
CA SER A 102 -53.84 -7.52 -33.43
C SER A 102 -52.39 -7.85 -33.08
N GLN A 103 -51.74 -8.71 -33.87
CA GLN A 103 -50.34 -9.10 -33.61
C GLN A 103 -49.38 -7.92 -33.77
N ILE A 104 -49.64 -7.01 -34.71
CA ILE A 104 -48.85 -5.77 -34.87
C ILE A 104 -49.00 -4.85 -33.65
N SER A 105 -50.18 -4.77 -33.04
CA SER A 105 -50.41 -3.98 -31.82
C SER A 105 -49.62 -4.54 -30.64
N ASP A 106 -49.67 -5.85 -30.41
CA ASP A 106 -48.97 -6.51 -29.30
C ASP A 106 -47.43 -6.42 -29.46
N ILE A 107 -46.95 -6.60 -30.69
CA ILE A 107 -45.53 -6.40 -31.03
C ILE A 107 -45.13 -4.94 -30.77
N LYS A 108 -45.95 -3.96 -31.19
CA LYS A 108 -45.67 -2.55 -30.94
C LYS A 108 -45.61 -2.23 -29.44
N GLN A 109 -46.50 -2.80 -28.64
CA GLN A 109 -46.49 -2.64 -27.20
C GLN A 109 -45.22 -3.25 -26.58
N SER A 110 -44.85 -4.47 -27.00
CA SER A 110 -43.64 -5.15 -26.52
C SER A 110 -42.36 -4.39 -26.91
N VAL A 111 -42.31 -3.82 -28.11
CA VAL A 111 -41.19 -2.95 -28.54
C VAL A 111 -41.10 -1.69 -27.68
N GLU A 112 -42.23 -1.06 -27.34
CA GLU A 112 -42.20 0.14 -26.48
C GLU A 112 -41.80 -0.21 -25.04
N THR A 113 -42.28 -1.33 -24.49
CA THR A 113 -41.82 -1.85 -23.18
C THR A 113 -40.32 -2.11 -23.19
N LEU A 114 -39.81 -2.85 -24.18
CA LEU A 114 -38.38 -3.15 -24.29
C LEU A 114 -37.53 -1.87 -24.46
N LYS A 115 -38.04 -0.87 -25.18
CA LYS A 115 -37.37 0.43 -25.34
C LYS A 115 -37.31 1.20 -24.02
N ASN A 116 -38.37 1.16 -23.22
CA ASN A 116 -38.39 1.77 -21.89
C ASN A 116 -37.44 1.03 -20.94
N GLU A 117 -37.49 -0.30 -20.89
CA GLU A 117 -36.56 -1.13 -20.10
C GLU A 117 -35.10 -0.88 -20.49
N GLN A 118 -34.82 -0.76 -21.80
CA GLN A 118 -33.48 -0.41 -22.29
C GLN A 118 -33.03 0.98 -21.82
N SER A 119 -33.95 1.96 -21.81
CA SER A 119 -33.68 3.32 -21.32
C SER A 119 -33.37 3.33 -19.83
N ASP A 120 -34.19 2.63 -19.04
CA ASP A 120 -34.03 2.52 -17.59
C ASP A 120 -32.73 1.80 -17.23
N LEU A 121 -32.45 0.68 -17.90
CA LEU A 121 -31.20 -0.07 -17.71
C LEU A 121 -29.97 0.79 -18.02
N LYS A 122 -30.03 1.58 -19.10
CA LYS A 122 -28.95 2.52 -19.48
C LYS A 122 -28.76 3.61 -18.42
N SER A 123 -29.85 4.13 -17.86
CA SER A 123 -29.80 5.15 -16.80
C SER A 123 -29.21 4.58 -15.51
N ASN A 124 -29.67 3.40 -15.09
CA ASN A 124 -29.18 2.74 -13.88
C ASN A 124 -27.69 2.39 -14.01
N PHE A 125 -27.27 1.80 -15.13
CA PHE A 125 -25.86 1.52 -15.38
C PHE A 125 -24.99 2.80 -15.35
N LYS A 126 -25.51 3.91 -15.89
CA LYS A 126 -24.82 5.20 -15.80
C LYS A 126 -24.71 5.72 -14.36
N SER A 127 -25.76 5.58 -13.56
CA SER A 127 -25.75 5.97 -12.14
C SER A 127 -24.73 5.14 -11.36
N ASP A 128 -24.80 3.82 -11.47
CA ASP A 128 -23.92 2.89 -10.75
C ASP A 128 -22.45 3.12 -11.13
N THR A 129 -22.16 3.38 -12.41
CA THR A 129 -20.79 3.67 -12.86
C THR A 129 -20.26 4.99 -12.32
N GLU A 130 -21.09 6.02 -12.17
CA GLU A 130 -20.69 7.30 -11.54
C GLU A 130 -20.53 7.18 -10.02
N GLU A 131 -21.37 6.40 -9.35
CA GLU A 131 -21.23 6.08 -7.91
C GLU A 131 -19.94 5.29 -7.64
N LEU A 132 -19.67 4.27 -8.46
CA LEU A 132 -18.42 3.50 -8.41
C LEU A 132 -17.21 4.40 -8.65
N ARG A 133 -17.27 5.28 -9.66
CA ARG A 133 -16.20 6.26 -9.94
C ARG A 133 -15.95 7.17 -8.75
N THR A 134 -17.00 7.67 -8.11
CA THR A 134 -16.91 8.55 -6.94
C THR A 134 -16.27 7.81 -5.75
N SER A 135 -16.72 6.59 -5.48
CA SER A 135 -16.17 5.74 -4.42
C SER A 135 -14.70 5.39 -4.67
N LEU A 136 -14.34 5.09 -5.92
CA LEU A 136 -12.96 4.81 -6.32
C LEU A 136 -12.06 6.04 -6.15
N ASN A 137 -12.55 7.23 -6.51
CA ASN A 137 -11.80 8.47 -6.31
C ASN A 137 -11.58 8.76 -4.81
N LYS A 138 -12.61 8.56 -3.98
CA LYS A 138 -12.48 8.71 -2.53
C LYS A 138 -11.47 7.72 -1.96
N LEU A 139 -11.55 6.45 -2.35
CA LEU A 139 -10.58 5.43 -1.93
C LEU A 139 -9.14 5.79 -2.37
N SER A 140 -8.96 6.32 -3.58
CA SER A 140 -7.66 6.78 -4.06
C SER A 140 -7.10 7.93 -3.20
N GLN A 141 -7.96 8.87 -2.80
CA GLN A 141 -7.57 9.97 -1.90
C GLN A 141 -7.23 9.47 -0.50
N ASP A 142 -8.03 8.57 0.07
CA ASP A 142 -7.79 7.97 1.38
C ASP A 142 -6.46 7.19 1.38
N LEU A 143 -6.17 6.41 0.33
CA LEU A 143 -4.90 5.72 0.16
C LEU A 143 -3.70 6.68 0.07
N LYS A 144 -3.87 7.83 -0.62
CA LYS A 144 -2.84 8.86 -0.69
C LYS A 144 -2.56 9.45 0.69
N LYS A 145 -3.59 9.76 1.47
CA LYS A 145 -3.45 10.26 2.84
C LYS A 145 -2.74 9.25 3.73
N VAL A 146 -3.11 7.97 3.67
CA VAL A 146 -2.42 6.90 4.40
C VAL A 146 -0.93 6.83 4.01
N SER A 147 -0.59 6.99 2.74
CA SER A 147 0.81 7.03 2.28
C SER A 147 1.58 8.22 2.87
N GLU A 148 0.95 9.40 2.97
CA GLU A 148 1.54 10.59 3.58
C GLU A 148 1.73 10.42 5.09
N ASP A 149 0.73 9.89 5.78
CA ASP A 149 0.80 9.59 7.22
C ASP A 149 1.93 8.58 7.52
N LEU A 150 2.07 7.53 6.71
CA LEU A 150 3.17 6.55 6.83
C LEU A 150 4.56 7.20 6.67
N LYS A 151 4.73 8.14 5.74
CA LYS A 151 5.99 8.91 5.61
C LYS A 151 6.26 9.75 6.86
N GLY A 152 5.21 10.32 7.44
CA GLY A 152 5.28 11.03 8.72
C GLY A 152 5.78 10.12 9.86
N TYR A 153 5.19 8.94 10.00
CA TYR A 153 5.61 7.96 11.00
C TYR A 153 7.05 7.47 10.82
N ILE A 154 7.48 7.20 9.58
CA ILE A 154 8.88 6.82 9.28
C ILE A 154 9.84 7.93 9.72
N SER A 155 9.50 9.19 9.45
CA SER A 155 10.32 10.35 9.84
C SER A 155 10.43 10.49 11.36
N ALA A 156 9.33 10.24 12.08
CA ALA A 156 9.33 10.24 13.54
C ALA A 156 10.19 9.10 14.10
N LEU A 157 10.07 7.88 13.57
CA LEU A 157 10.90 6.73 13.97
C LEU A 157 12.39 7.02 13.79
N ASN A 158 12.78 7.62 12.66
CA ASN A 158 14.19 7.98 12.42
C ASN A 158 14.71 8.99 13.45
N LYS A 159 13.90 9.99 13.83
CA LYS A 159 14.26 10.96 14.87
C LYS A 159 14.43 10.29 16.23
N THR A 160 13.50 9.39 16.58
CA THR A 160 13.58 8.59 17.82
C THR A 160 14.83 7.72 17.83
N ASN A 161 15.15 7.04 16.73
CA ASN A 161 16.35 6.21 16.60
C ASN A 161 17.64 7.03 16.80
N ASN A 162 17.72 8.22 16.20
CA ASN A 162 18.87 9.11 16.40
C ASN A 162 18.99 9.59 17.85
N SER A 163 17.85 9.83 18.52
CA SER A 163 17.82 10.22 19.93
C SER A 163 18.26 9.07 20.83
N LEU A 164 17.87 7.83 20.50
CA LEU A 164 18.31 6.62 21.19
C LEU A 164 19.83 6.43 21.08
N ASN A 165 20.39 6.55 19.87
CA ASN A 165 21.84 6.49 19.67
C ASN A 165 22.59 7.56 20.48
N ALA A 166 22.02 8.76 20.60
CA ALA A 166 22.61 9.82 21.42
C ALA A 166 22.53 9.51 22.93
N VAL A 167 21.49 8.80 23.37
CA VAL A 167 21.39 8.30 24.74
C VAL A 167 22.43 7.21 24.99
N ASP A 168 22.62 6.26 24.07
CA ASP A 168 23.63 5.21 24.18
C ASP A 168 25.04 5.81 24.33
N GLN A 169 25.39 6.80 23.49
CA GLN A 169 26.66 7.51 23.61
C GLN A 169 26.83 8.24 24.95
N LYS A 170 25.74 8.74 25.56
CA LYS A 170 25.78 9.36 26.90
C LYS A 170 26.00 8.31 27.97
N VAL A 171 25.36 7.14 27.84
CA VAL A 171 25.55 6.01 28.76
C VAL A 171 27.00 5.53 28.71
N ASP A 172 27.59 5.38 27.53
CA ASP A 172 29.00 5.00 27.38
C ASP A 172 29.95 5.99 28.07
N LYS A 173 29.73 7.30 27.87
CA LYS A 173 30.50 8.36 28.53
C LYS A 173 30.35 8.33 30.06
N LEU A 174 29.13 8.07 30.54
CA LEU A 174 28.86 7.98 31.97
C LEU A 174 29.55 6.75 32.58
N SER A 175 29.55 5.62 31.88
CA SER A 175 30.27 4.41 32.31
C SER A 175 31.77 4.68 32.40
N ALA A 176 32.38 5.30 31.39
CA ALA A 176 33.80 5.64 31.42
C ALA A 176 34.16 6.63 32.56
N ALA A 177 33.27 7.61 32.83
CA ALA A 177 33.43 8.52 33.96
C ALA A 177 33.34 7.78 35.30
N GLN A 178 32.41 6.83 35.44
CA GLN A 178 32.27 5.98 36.62
C GLN A 178 33.53 5.15 36.88
N ASP A 179 34.12 4.56 35.83
CA ASP A 179 35.36 3.78 35.95
C ASP A 179 36.54 4.66 36.39
N SER A 180 36.64 5.87 35.83
CA SER A 180 37.67 6.85 36.20
C SER A 180 37.56 7.29 37.66
N LEU A 181 36.32 7.52 38.13
CA LEU A 181 36.04 7.84 39.53
C LEU A 181 36.40 6.68 40.46
N ARG A 182 36.07 5.44 40.06
CA ARG A 182 36.43 4.23 40.82
C ARG A 182 37.94 4.11 40.98
N ILE A 183 38.72 4.33 39.92
CA ILE A 183 40.19 4.30 39.97
C ILE A 183 40.71 5.40 40.90
N SER A 184 40.20 6.63 40.76
CA SER A 184 40.61 7.76 41.61
C SER A 184 40.34 7.52 43.10
N LEU A 185 39.21 6.88 43.42
CA LEU A 185 38.85 6.52 44.79
C LEU A 185 39.83 5.49 45.36
N GLU A 186 40.21 4.48 44.57
CA GLU A 186 41.18 3.46 44.96
C GLU A 186 42.56 4.07 45.23
N GLU A 187 43.03 4.96 44.36
CA GLU A 187 44.29 5.69 44.57
C GLU A 187 44.26 6.54 45.84
N LEU A 188 43.14 7.24 46.10
CA LEU A 188 42.98 8.05 47.30
C LEU A 188 42.99 7.18 48.56
N ASN A 189 42.33 6.03 48.53
CA ASN A 189 42.33 5.07 49.63
C ASN A 189 43.74 4.54 49.94
N ASN A 190 44.51 4.21 48.90
CA ASN A 190 45.91 3.79 49.03
C ASN A 190 46.81 4.90 49.60
N LYS A 191 46.64 6.15 49.15
CA LYS A 191 47.34 7.31 49.71
C LYS A 191 47.00 7.51 51.20
N TYR A 192 45.73 7.38 51.56
CA TYR A 192 45.28 7.49 52.94
C TYR A 192 45.88 6.40 53.83
N SER A 193 45.87 5.14 53.37
CA SER A 193 46.51 4.02 54.07
C SER A 193 48.00 4.27 54.32
N ASN A 194 48.75 4.70 53.30
CA ASN A 194 50.16 5.04 53.46
C ASN A 194 50.38 6.21 54.44
N LEU A 195 49.56 7.26 54.36
CA LEU A 195 49.64 8.40 55.28
C LEU A 195 49.39 7.95 56.73
N SER A 196 48.41 7.07 56.95
CA SER A 196 48.10 6.49 58.26
C SER A 196 49.30 5.69 58.81
N SER A 197 49.94 4.84 58.01
CA SER A 197 51.15 4.10 58.45
C SER A 197 52.34 5.01 58.77
N ARG A 198 52.52 6.10 58.00
CA ARG A 198 53.55 7.11 58.29
C ARG A 198 53.28 7.87 59.58
N LEU A 199 52.01 8.18 59.87
CA LEU A 199 51.60 8.82 61.12
C LEU A 199 51.91 7.92 62.31
N GLU A 200 51.57 6.63 62.23
CA GLU A 200 51.89 5.65 63.29
C GLU A 200 53.41 5.55 63.52
N THR A 201 54.20 5.57 62.45
CA THR A 201 55.67 5.59 62.55
C THR A 201 56.17 6.85 63.24
N LEU A 202 55.63 8.01 62.88
CA LEU A 202 55.99 9.30 63.48
C LEU A 202 55.65 9.34 64.98
N GLU A 203 54.49 8.82 65.37
CA GLU A 203 54.08 8.70 66.77
C GLU A 203 55.06 7.83 67.58
N LYS A 204 55.50 6.70 67.01
CA LYS A 204 56.53 5.83 67.64
C LYS A 204 57.86 6.57 67.80
N SER A 205 58.31 7.29 66.78
CA SER A 205 59.54 8.09 66.86
C SER A 205 59.44 9.21 67.89
N SER A 206 58.31 9.91 67.95
CA SER A 206 58.06 10.96 68.94
C SER A 206 58.12 10.41 70.37
N LYS A 207 57.55 9.22 70.60
CA LYS A 207 57.61 8.56 71.90
C LYS A 207 59.04 8.16 72.28
N ALA A 208 59.80 7.57 71.35
CA ALA A 208 61.19 7.20 71.60
C ALA A 208 62.08 8.42 71.91
N LEU A 209 61.85 9.56 71.25
CA LEU A 209 62.52 10.82 71.56
C LEU A 209 62.16 11.32 72.97
N SER A 210 60.88 11.30 73.34
CA SER A 210 60.41 11.64 74.68
C SER A 210 61.08 10.79 75.77
N ASP A 211 61.20 9.48 75.53
CA ASP A 211 61.85 8.56 76.45
C ASP A 211 63.36 8.86 76.57
N SER A 212 64.01 9.22 75.47
CA SER A 212 65.44 9.58 75.44
C SER A 212 65.72 10.89 76.18
N ILE A 213 64.88 11.92 76.00
CA ILE A 213 64.95 13.17 76.75
C ILE A 213 64.82 12.90 78.25
N SER A 214 63.87 12.03 78.63
CA SER A 214 63.68 11.64 80.03
C SER A 214 64.92 10.97 80.62
N LYS A 215 65.57 10.08 79.87
CA LYS A 215 66.84 9.46 80.28
C LYS A 215 67.97 10.49 80.43
N ILE A 216 68.14 11.39 79.46
CA ILE A 216 69.17 12.44 79.50
C ILE A 216 68.98 13.34 80.73
N ASN A 217 67.75 13.74 81.03
CA ASN A 217 67.45 14.56 82.21
C ASN A 217 67.83 13.84 83.51
N ASN A 218 67.58 12.54 83.60
CA ASN A 218 68.02 11.76 84.77
C ASN A 218 69.54 11.68 84.87
N THR A 219 70.24 11.39 83.76
CA THR A 219 71.71 11.35 83.77
C THR A 219 72.34 12.71 84.09
N LEU A 220 71.73 13.81 83.63
CA LEU A 220 72.20 15.16 83.94
C LEU A 220 72.05 15.45 85.44
N LYS A 221 70.91 15.08 86.02
CA LYS A 221 70.66 15.18 87.46
C LYS A 221 71.66 14.35 88.28
N GLU A 222 71.99 13.13 87.85
CA GLU A 222 73.01 12.29 88.49
C GLU A 222 74.42 12.91 88.39
N LEU A 223 74.75 13.49 87.23
CA LEU A 223 76.04 14.16 87.03
C LEU A 223 76.14 15.42 87.89
N GLU A 224 75.08 16.23 87.98
CA GLU A 224 75.01 17.39 88.88
C GLU A 224 75.23 16.98 90.33
N MET A 225 74.58 15.90 90.80
CA MET A 225 74.80 15.36 92.14
C MET A 225 76.26 14.95 92.35
N THR A 226 76.86 14.28 91.36
CA THR A 226 78.25 13.80 91.40
C THR A 226 79.26 14.95 91.40
N LEU A 227 78.99 15.99 90.60
CA LEU A 227 79.86 17.16 90.53
C LEU A 227 79.82 17.93 91.85
N ASN A 228 78.63 18.11 92.41
CA ASN A 228 78.44 18.77 93.71
C ASN A 228 79.11 17.99 94.86
N SER A 229 79.05 16.66 94.85
CA SER A 229 79.72 15.85 95.86
C SER A 229 81.24 15.94 95.78
N ARG A 230 81.82 15.88 94.57
CA ARG A 230 83.26 16.09 94.36
C ARG A 230 83.73 17.49 94.72
N LEU A 231 82.94 18.52 94.40
CA LEU A 231 83.28 19.89 94.74
C LEU A 231 83.39 20.05 96.26
N LYS A 232 82.43 19.47 97.01
CA LYS A 232 82.47 19.43 98.48
C LYS A 232 83.69 18.67 99.03
N GLU A 233 84.07 17.56 98.39
CA GLU A 233 85.25 16.77 98.76
C GLU A 233 86.56 17.55 98.52
N LEU A 234 86.66 18.25 97.39
CA LEU A 234 87.81 19.09 97.04
C LEU A 234 87.95 20.28 98.00
N GLU A 235 86.84 20.95 98.31
CA GLU A 235 86.78 22.03 99.31
C GLU A 235 87.26 21.54 100.69
N SER A 236 86.84 20.34 101.09
CA SER A 236 87.28 19.74 102.37
C SER A 236 88.79 19.44 102.36
N SER A 237 89.33 18.92 101.26
CA SER A 237 90.75 18.61 101.11
C SER A 237 91.65 19.86 101.12
N LEU A 238 91.18 20.97 100.52
CA LEU A 238 91.88 22.26 100.52
C LEU A 238 91.97 22.89 101.92
N GLN A 239 91.01 22.62 102.82
CA GLN A 239 91.10 23.08 104.21
C GLN A 239 92.20 22.36 105.01
N VAL A 240 92.53 21.10 104.66
CA VAL A 240 93.55 20.28 105.35
C VAL A 240 94.98 20.69 104.95
N GLN A 241 95.20 21.26 103.76
CA GLN A 241 96.53 21.65 103.28
C GLN A 241 97.02 23.02 103.76
N LYS A 242 96.18 23.82 104.43
CA LYS A 242 96.62 25.11 104.99
C LYS A 242 97.42 24.81 106.26
N PRO A 243 98.74 25.16 106.35
CA PRO A 243 99.53 24.85 107.54
C PRO A 243 98.85 25.43 108.77
N THR A 244 98.62 24.59 109.77
CA THR A 244 97.91 25.00 110.99
C THR A 244 98.80 25.93 111.80
N SER A 245 98.23 26.78 112.65
CA SER A 245 99.03 27.63 113.55
C SER A 245 99.93 26.81 114.49
N GLU A 246 99.57 25.54 114.71
CA GLU A 246 100.33 24.57 115.50
C GLU A 246 101.54 24.00 114.73
N ASP A 247 101.40 23.76 113.42
CA ASP A 247 102.54 23.43 112.55
C ASP A 247 103.55 24.60 112.52
N ILE A 248 103.06 25.83 112.49
CA ILE A 248 103.89 27.04 112.48
C ILE A 248 104.59 27.24 113.84
N SER A 249 103.88 27.07 114.96
CA SER A 249 104.47 27.24 116.29
C SER A 249 105.51 26.17 116.65
N THR A 250 105.34 24.94 116.15
CA THR A 250 106.31 23.85 116.33
C THR A 250 107.65 24.21 115.67
N VAL A 251 107.59 24.69 114.42
CA VAL A 251 108.79 25.15 113.69
C VAL A 251 109.44 26.36 114.38
N GLU A 252 108.65 27.30 114.91
CA GLU A 252 109.18 28.43 115.68
C GLU A 252 109.88 28.00 116.97
N THR A 253 109.38 26.95 117.62
CA THR A 253 109.96 26.40 118.84
C THR A 253 111.28 25.67 118.55
N GLU A 254 111.34 24.87 117.47
CA GLU A 254 112.57 24.22 117.02
C GLU A 254 113.67 25.24 116.64
N ILE A 255 113.28 26.35 115.98
CA ILE A 255 114.21 27.45 115.67
C ILE A 255 114.76 28.09 116.94
N LYS A 256 113.94 28.20 118.00
CA LYS A 256 114.36 28.76 119.29
C LYS A 256 115.35 27.84 120.00
N GLU A 257 115.07 26.53 120.03
CA GLU A 257 115.96 25.54 120.68
C GLU A 257 117.33 25.45 119.97
N LEU A 258 117.34 25.52 118.63
CA LEU A 258 118.59 25.56 117.85
C LEU A 258 119.44 26.80 118.15
N LYS A 259 118.81 27.97 118.38
CA LYS A 259 119.51 29.20 118.78
C LYS A 259 120.14 29.08 120.17
N GLU A 260 119.45 28.47 121.12
CA GLU A 260 119.97 28.25 122.48
C GLU A 260 121.16 27.28 122.48
N ARG A 261 121.11 26.21 121.66
CA ARG A 261 122.25 25.29 121.49
C ARG A 261 123.47 25.96 120.87
N LEU A 262 123.27 26.87 119.92
CA LEU A 262 124.37 27.65 119.32
C LEU A 262 125.07 28.53 120.37
N LEU A 263 124.30 29.14 121.27
CA LEU A 263 124.81 30.03 122.32
C LEU A 263 125.64 29.28 123.38
N LEU A 264 125.27 28.02 123.70
CA LEU A 264 126.05 27.15 124.60
C LEU A 264 127.38 26.69 123.98
N LEU A 265 127.41 26.44 122.66
CA LEU A 265 128.63 26.08 121.93
C LEU A 265 129.64 27.24 121.87
N GLU A 266 129.15 28.48 121.87
CA GLU A 266 129.99 29.68 121.81
C GLU A 266 130.66 29.99 123.16
N LEU A 267 129.99 29.68 124.28
CA LEU A 267 130.54 29.80 125.66
C LEU A 267 131.63 28.76 125.99
N LEU A 268 131.57 27.57 125.38
CA LEU A 268 132.54 26.48 125.59
C LEU A 268 133.89 26.73 124.88
N LYS A 269 133.99 27.77 124.04
CA LYS A 269 135.17 28.09 123.24
C LYS A 269 136.11 29.11 123.90
N THR A 270 135.74 29.69 125.04
CA THR A 270 136.44 30.80 125.69
C THR A 270 137.35 30.45 126.89
N ASP A 271 137.30 29.22 127.42
CA ASP A 271 138.08 28.79 128.61
C ASP A 271 139.34 27.94 128.30
N VAL A 272 139.84 27.97 127.06
CA VAL A 272 141.10 27.30 126.67
C VAL A 272 142.04 28.33 126.01
N GLU A 273 142.70 29.15 126.83
CA GLU A 273 144.06 29.71 126.63
C GLU A 273 144.53 30.48 127.87
#